data_AF-A0A7X8UV81-F1
#
_entry.id   AF-A0A7X8UV81-F1
#
_cell.length_a   1.000
_cell.length_b   1.000
_cell.length_c   1.000
_cell.angle_alpha   90.00
_cell.angle_beta   90.00
_cell.angle_gamma   90.00
#
_symmetry.space_group_name_H-M   'P 1'
#
loop_
_entity.id
_entity.type
_entity.pdbx_description
1 polymer ?
#
loop_
_entity_poly.entity_id
_entity_poly.type
_entity_poly.pdbx_seq_one_letter_code
_entity_poly.pdbx_strand_id
1 'polypeptide(L)'
;MSQKKIKRALIAVFDKTGIADFARTLVEEFGIEIISTGGTAKHLKETGITVTMVEEVTGFPEMLDGRVKTLHPKIHAAILADRDKPEHMRQLAEQGIEPIDMVVVNLYPFEKTVADPNCKFEDAIEMIDIGGPCLLRASAKNHKDVIVVPDTASQDTILAELKAQGAISAGTRCQCAARVFAATSGYDTAISDYMSGGDSGQLAANRICRLHREATTKYGENPAQSAAVYSFRHPYQVETNLLFHAESGTNPLVSGEEMSFNNYVDGDAALALVKELTLASLSKYTVAFIKHTNACGCAIGDDPVDTYRRAYLGDPIAAAGGVLCMNTPVTKQIAEVVMNTFPTWGKAAGAAFFKLDVWIAPGFDDDAVKLITTPTEKRKWGATCRLLTVGKMETAPDEKELDYKRITGGMLVQTRDLLGLNEGQWKVVTKRRPTEQEMADLRFAWLVCKHTKSNAITICRDNMLLGGGAGQMSRVKSCDLAIQLARENGHGDRLAEAVAAGDAFFPVPDGPQKLIDAGITAIIHPGGGNRDADTVALCDEAGVAMIMTGTRHFKH
;
A
#
# COMPACT_ATOMS: atom_id res chain seq x y z
N MET A 1 -40.78 5.69 16.86
CA MET A 1 -40.91 5.55 15.39
C MET A 1 -41.47 4.17 15.12
N SER A 2 -42.58 4.04 14.40
CA SER A 2 -43.15 2.72 14.10
C SER A 2 -42.15 1.88 13.31
N GLN A 3 -41.99 0.62 13.68
CA GLN A 3 -41.18 -0.35 12.92
C GLN A 3 -41.80 -0.48 11.52
N LYS A 4 -41.00 -0.16 10.48
CA LYS A 4 -41.45 -0.24 9.08
C LYS A 4 -41.35 -1.68 8.62
N LYS A 5 -42.52 -2.34 8.45
CA LYS A 5 -42.61 -3.71 7.94
C LYS A 5 -42.30 -3.72 6.44
N ILE A 6 -41.42 -4.62 6.03
CA ILE A 6 -41.09 -4.86 4.62
C ILE A 6 -42.19 -5.72 4.01
N LYS A 7 -42.76 -5.29 2.89
CA LYS A 7 -43.81 -6.00 2.14
C LYS A 7 -43.35 -6.37 0.74
N ARG A 8 -42.57 -5.51 0.08
CA ARG A 8 -42.13 -5.73 -1.31
C ARG A 8 -40.62 -5.54 -1.46
N ALA A 9 -39.97 -6.50 -2.12
CA ALA A 9 -38.54 -6.45 -2.44
C ALA A 9 -38.32 -6.52 -3.95
N LEU A 10 -37.61 -5.53 -4.51
CA LEU A 10 -37.12 -5.56 -5.88
C LEU A 10 -35.71 -6.19 -5.90
N ILE A 11 -35.55 -7.31 -6.58
CA ILE A 11 -34.27 -8.03 -6.70
C ILE A 11 -33.81 -8.00 -8.15
N ALA A 12 -32.69 -7.33 -8.42
CA ALA A 12 -32.06 -7.26 -9.74
C ALA A 12 -30.54 -7.34 -9.59
N VAL A 13 -30.00 -8.56 -9.69
CA VAL A 13 -28.58 -8.85 -9.42
C VAL A 13 -27.90 -9.50 -10.62
N PHE A 14 -26.69 -9.04 -10.93
CA PHE A 14 -25.78 -9.69 -11.86
C PHE A 14 -25.22 -10.97 -11.25
N ASP A 15 -24.53 -10.85 -10.11
CA ASP A 15 -24.04 -11.99 -9.32
C ASP A 15 -25.19 -12.58 -8.50
N LYS A 16 -25.46 -13.87 -8.71
CA LYS A 16 -26.58 -14.59 -8.13
C LYS A 16 -26.16 -15.43 -6.91
N THR A 17 -24.92 -15.28 -6.45
CA THR A 17 -24.41 -16.00 -5.27
C THR A 17 -25.30 -15.72 -4.06
N GLY A 18 -25.85 -16.79 -3.46
CA GLY A 18 -26.71 -16.73 -2.27
C GLY A 18 -28.11 -16.14 -2.46
N ILE A 19 -28.47 -15.62 -3.65
CA ILE A 19 -29.71 -14.84 -3.81
C ILE A 19 -30.98 -15.67 -3.68
N ALA A 20 -30.94 -16.94 -4.11
CA ALA A 20 -32.09 -17.84 -4.01
C ALA A 20 -32.44 -18.13 -2.55
N ASP A 21 -31.45 -18.42 -1.71
CA ASP A 21 -31.67 -18.69 -0.29
C ASP A 21 -32.15 -17.43 0.44
N PHE A 22 -31.54 -16.28 0.14
CA PHE A 22 -31.97 -15.00 0.68
C PHE A 22 -33.45 -14.70 0.32
N ALA A 23 -33.81 -14.80 -0.95
CA ALA A 23 -35.17 -14.54 -1.42
C ALA A 23 -36.18 -15.57 -0.85
N ARG A 24 -35.79 -16.84 -0.72
CA ARG A 24 -36.60 -17.89 -0.09
C ARG A 24 -36.94 -17.51 1.35
N THR A 25 -35.95 -17.10 2.14
CA THR A 25 -36.18 -16.64 3.53
C THR A 25 -37.13 -15.44 3.59
N LEU A 26 -36.97 -14.46 2.70
CA LEU A 26 -37.87 -13.30 2.65
C LEU A 26 -39.33 -13.69 2.38
N VAL A 27 -39.56 -14.65 1.49
CA VAL A 27 -40.90 -15.13 1.15
C VAL A 27 -41.47 -16.02 2.25
N GLU A 28 -40.76 -17.07 2.65
CA GLU A 28 -41.26 -18.12 3.54
C GLU A 28 -41.41 -17.63 5.00
N GLU A 29 -40.45 -16.86 5.51
CA GLU A 29 -40.48 -16.42 6.92
C GLU A 29 -41.21 -15.08 7.12
N PHE A 30 -41.20 -14.20 6.11
CA PHE A 30 -41.71 -12.83 6.26
C PHE A 30 -42.88 -12.47 5.32
N GLY A 31 -43.21 -13.33 4.35
CA GLY A 31 -44.30 -13.10 3.40
C GLY A 31 -44.05 -11.89 2.48
N ILE A 32 -42.80 -11.61 2.15
CA ILE A 32 -42.41 -10.48 1.30
C ILE A 32 -42.62 -10.85 -0.17
N GLU A 33 -43.30 -9.99 -0.92
CA GLU A 33 -43.46 -10.13 -2.38
C GLU A 33 -42.13 -9.80 -3.08
N ILE A 34 -41.73 -10.67 -4.03
CA ILE A 34 -40.52 -10.47 -4.83
C ILE A 34 -40.89 -9.93 -6.22
N ILE A 35 -40.32 -8.77 -6.55
CA ILE A 35 -40.33 -8.19 -7.89
C ILE A 35 -38.95 -8.43 -8.50
N SER A 36 -38.87 -8.89 -9.75
CA SER A 36 -37.59 -9.10 -10.43
C SER A 36 -37.70 -8.99 -11.95
N THR A 37 -36.56 -8.98 -12.64
CA THR A 37 -36.47 -8.85 -14.11
C THR A 37 -35.36 -9.75 -14.68
N GLY A 38 -35.44 -10.06 -15.97
CA GLY A 38 -34.40 -10.72 -16.75
C GLY A 38 -33.85 -12.02 -16.13
N GLY A 39 -32.53 -12.18 -16.17
CA GLY A 39 -31.85 -13.38 -15.67
C GLY A 39 -32.00 -13.64 -14.18
N THR A 40 -32.23 -12.59 -13.37
CA THR A 40 -32.51 -12.76 -11.92
C THR A 40 -33.87 -13.40 -11.70
N ALA A 41 -34.91 -12.90 -12.39
CA ALA A 41 -36.25 -13.47 -12.31
C ALA A 41 -36.29 -14.93 -12.76
N LYS A 42 -35.58 -15.25 -13.85
CA LYS A 42 -35.45 -16.64 -14.33
C LYS A 42 -34.84 -17.55 -13.28
N HIS A 43 -33.70 -17.15 -12.70
CA HIS A 43 -33.01 -17.92 -11.67
C HIS A 43 -33.89 -18.17 -10.43
N LEU A 44 -34.58 -17.14 -9.94
CA LEU A 44 -35.47 -17.27 -8.78
C LEU A 44 -36.65 -18.21 -9.07
N LYS A 45 -37.28 -18.09 -10.25
CA LYS A 45 -38.39 -18.98 -10.67
C LYS A 45 -37.95 -20.44 -10.77
N GLU A 46 -36.76 -20.70 -11.31
CA GLU A 46 -36.19 -22.06 -11.38
C GLU A 46 -35.97 -22.69 -10.00
N THR A 47 -35.79 -21.88 -8.96
CA THR A 47 -35.66 -22.34 -7.56
C THR A 47 -37.00 -22.44 -6.80
N GLY A 48 -38.13 -22.24 -7.50
CA GLY A 48 -39.48 -22.36 -6.95
C GLY A 48 -40.01 -21.10 -6.28
N ILE A 49 -39.31 -19.96 -6.39
CA ILE A 49 -39.73 -18.69 -5.79
C ILE A 49 -40.73 -18.00 -6.73
N THR A 50 -41.88 -17.58 -6.18
CA THR A 50 -42.85 -16.78 -6.92
C THR A 50 -42.32 -15.37 -7.12
N VAL A 51 -42.36 -14.87 -8.36
CA VAL A 51 -41.79 -13.59 -8.75
C VAL A 51 -42.78 -12.83 -9.61
N THR A 52 -43.13 -11.62 -9.18
CA THR A 52 -43.81 -10.61 -10.00
C THR A 52 -42.80 -10.00 -10.97
N MET A 53 -43.10 -10.02 -12.27
CA MET A 53 -42.17 -9.47 -13.27
C MET A 53 -42.21 -7.93 -13.26
N VAL A 54 -41.07 -7.26 -13.46
CA VAL A 54 -41.02 -5.79 -13.59
C VAL A 54 -41.93 -5.31 -14.73
N GLU A 55 -42.03 -6.08 -15.81
CA GLU A 55 -42.90 -5.83 -16.96
C GLU A 55 -44.38 -5.84 -16.57
N GLU A 56 -44.78 -6.68 -15.60
CA GLU A 56 -46.15 -6.72 -15.06
C GLU A 56 -46.44 -5.48 -14.21
N VAL A 57 -45.47 -5.03 -13.41
CA VAL A 57 -45.59 -3.80 -12.60
C VAL A 57 -45.66 -2.56 -13.49
N THR A 58 -44.77 -2.50 -14.50
CA THR A 58 -44.61 -1.31 -15.34
C THR A 58 -45.68 -1.24 -16.43
N GLY A 59 -46.07 -2.38 -17.01
CA GLY A 59 -46.82 -2.47 -18.26
C GLY A 59 -45.95 -2.24 -19.49
N PHE A 60 -44.62 -2.30 -19.36
CA PHE A 60 -43.65 -1.97 -20.40
C PHE A 60 -42.63 -3.12 -20.57
N PRO A 61 -42.34 -3.58 -21.79
CA PRO A 61 -41.42 -4.69 -22.02
C PRO A 61 -39.95 -4.26 -21.82
N GLU A 62 -39.08 -5.24 -21.62
CA GLU A 62 -37.63 -5.05 -21.73
C GLU A 62 -37.26 -4.61 -23.17
N MET A 63 -36.42 -3.58 -23.29
CA MET A 63 -36.00 -3.01 -24.59
C MET A 63 -34.49 -2.87 -24.73
N LEU A 64 -34.03 -2.79 -25.99
CA LEU A 64 -32.65 -2.50 -26.38
C LEU A 64 -31.65 -3.48 -25.75
N ASP A 65 -31.89 -4.78 -25.93
CA ASP A 65 -31.09 -5.88 -25.40
C ASP A 65 -30.86 -5.80 -23.88
N GLY A 66 -31.85 -5.26 -23.18
CA GLY A 66 -31.84 -5.15 -21.73
C GLY A 66 -31.23 -3.85 -21.18
N ARG A 67 -30.88 -2.89 -22.03
CA ARG A 67 -30.45 -1.57 -21.55
C ARG A 67 -31.57 -0.80 -20.83
N VAL A 68 -32.82 -1.06 -21.19
CA VAL A 68 -34.00 -0.37 -20.61
C VAL A 68 -34.99 -1.41 -20.10
N LYS A 69 -34.91 -1.69 -18.79
CA LYS A 69 -35.86 -2.58 -18.08
C LYS A 69 -36.49 -1.91 -16.85
N THR A 70 -35.67 -1.32 -15.98
CA THR A 70 -36.11 -0.78 -14.69
C THR A 70 -36.21 0.75 -14.65
N LEU A 71 -35.77 1.43 -15.72
CA LEU A 71 -35.81 2.89 -15.88
C LEU A 71 -37.24 3.38 -16.16
N HIS A 72 -38.14 3.15 -15.22
CA HIS A 72 -39.57 3.44 -15.38
C HIS A 72 -40.13 4.19 -14.14
N PRO A 73 -41.01 5.19 -14.33
CA PRO A 73 -41.59 5.96 -13.23
C PRO A 73 -42.28 5.09 -12.18
N LYS A 74 -43.00 4.03 -12.57
CA LYS A 74 -43.66 3.12 -11.60
C LYS A 74 -42.67 2.43 -10.65
N ILE A 75 -41.44 2.12 -11.10
CA ILE A 75 -40.41 1.54 -10.23
C ILE A 75 -39.78 2.64 -9.36
N HIS A 76 -39.34 3.74 -9.97
CA HIS A 76 -38.64 4.78 -9.24
C HIS A 76 -39.53 5.57 -8.28
N ALA A 77 -40.81 5.79 -8.59
CA ALA A 77 -41.78 6.41 -7.69
C ALA A 77 -42.07 5.51 -6.48
N ALA A 78 -42.21 4.20 -6.69
CA ALA A 78 -42.38 3.22 -5.61
C ALA A 78 -41.19 3.21 -4.63
N ILE A 79 -39.99 3.53 -5.11
CA ILE A 79 -38.76 3.63 -4.30
C ILE A 79 -38.61 5.01 -3.68
N LEU A 80 -38.83 6.10 -4.42
CA LEU A 80 -38.45 7.47 -4.03
C LEU A 80 -39.50 8.24 -3.24
N ALA A 81 -40.74 7.75 -3.17
CA ALA A 81 -41.77 8.41 -2.38
C ALA A 81 -41.38 8.51 -0.90
N ASP A 82 -41.11 9.73 -0.42
CA ASP A 82 -41.02 10.04 1.02
C ASP A 82 -42.38 9.78 1.66
N ARG A 83 -42.46 8.71 2.46
CA ARG A 83 -43.75 8.19 2.94
C ARG A 83 -44.34 9.00 4.08
N ASP A 84 -43.55 9.90 4.68
CA ASP A 84 -44.02 10.84 5.67
C ASP A 84 -44.74 12.04 5.03
N LYS A 85 -44.70 12.19 3.70
CA LYS A 85 -45.44 13.22 2.95
C LYS A 85 -46.75 12.64 2.41
N PRO A 86 -47.92 13.05 2.94
CA PRO A 86 -49.21 12.55 2.47
C PRO A 86 -49.43 12.78 0.97
N GLU A 87 -48.89 13.88 0.43
CA GLU A 87 -48.93 14.20 -1.00
C GLU A 87 -48.31 13.12 -1.88
N HIS A 88 -47.13 12.61 -1.51
CA HIS A 88 -46.45 11.56 -2.28
C HIS A 88 -47.26 10.26 -2.25
N MET A 89 -47.81 9.90 -1.09
CA MET A 89 -48.63 8.70 -0.95
C MET A 89 -49.93 8.80 -1.75
N ARG A 90 -50.52 10.01 -1.85
CA ARG A 90 -51.69 10.25 -2.70
C ARG A 90 -51.34 10.06 -4.17
N GLN A 91 -50.23 10.63 -4.64
CA GLN A 91 -49.76 10.47 -6.02
C GLN A 91 -49.49 9.01 -6.38
N LEU A 92 -48.90 8.23 -5.47
CA LEU A 92 -48.72 6.79 -5.66
C LEU A 92 -50.07 6.08 -5.83
N ALA A 93 -51.04 6.36 -4.95
CA ALA A 93 -52.36 5.75 -5.01
C ALA A 93 -53.13 6.12 -6.29
N GLU A 94 -53.10 7.39 -6.70
CA GLU A 94 -53.73 7.88 -7.94
C GLU A 94 -53.18 7.18 -9.19
N GLN A 95 -51.90 6.77 -9.16
CA GLN A 95 -51.24 6.07 -10.26
C GLN A 95 -51.24 4.54 -10.12
N GLY A 96 -51.86 4.00 -9.06
CA GLY A 96 -51.88 2.57 -8.77
C GLY A 96 -50.48 1.98 -8.50
N ILE A 97 -49.59 2.77 -7.89
CA ILE A 97 -48.21 2.37 -7.58
C ILE A 97 -48.14 2.04 -6.09
N GLU A 98 -47.69 0.83 -5.75
CA GLU A 98 -47.42 0.50 -4.35
C GLU A 98 -45.94 0.66 -4.02
N PRO A 99 -45.58 1.08 -2.80
CA PRO A 99 -44.19 1.27 -2.41
C PRO A 99 -43.33 0.00 -2.49
N ILE A 100 -42.05 0.16 -2.80
CA ILE A 100 -41.02 -0.87 -2.67
C ILE A 100 -40.24 -0.59 -1.38
N ASP A 101 -40.10 -1.60 -0.52
CA ASP A 101 -39.49 -1.48 0.81
C ASP A 101 -38.03 -1.94 0.84
N MET A 102 -37.68 -2.88 -0.04
CA MET A 102 -36.34 -3.42 -0.15
C MET A 102 -35.88 -3.41 -1.61
N VAL A 103 -34.62 -3.05 -1.85
CA VAL A 103 -34.00 -3.11 -3.17
C VAL A 103 -32.67 -3.85 -3.06
N VAL A 104 -32.55 -4.97 -3.77
CA VAL A 104 -31.37 -5.85 -3.77
C VAL A 104 -30.74 -5.79 -5.15
N VAL A 105 -29.57 -5.15 -5.24
CA VAL A 105 -28.88 -4.91 -6.51
C VAL A 105 -27.37 -5.02 -6.29
N ASN A 106 -26.69 -5.73 -7.19
CA ASN A 106 -25.25 -5.63 -7.36
C ASN A 106 -24.94 -5.21 -8.80
N LEU A 107 -23.90 -4.40 -8.96
CA LEU A 107 -23.52 -3.80 -10.24
C LEU A 107 -22.88 -4.83 -11.16
N TYR A 108 -22.88 -4.52 -12.46
CA TYR A 108 -22.15 -5.32 -13.44
C TYR A 108 -20.64 -5.24 -13.10
N PRO A 109 -19.88 -6.33 -13.26
CA PRO A 109 -18.49 -6.40 -12.84
C PRO A 109 -17.55 -5.68 -13.83
N PHE A 110 -17.77 -4.38 -14.07
CA PHE A 110 -17.02 -3.56 -15.03
C PHE A 110 -15.50 -3.66 -14.81
N GLU A 111 -15.03 -3.43 -13.57
CA GLU A 111 -13.61 -3.52 -13.21
C GLU A 111 -13.00 -4.89 -13.56
N LYS A 112 -13.74 -5.98 -13.33
CA LYS A 112 -13.29 -7.33 -13.65
C LYS A 112 -13.24 -7.56 -15.16
N THR A 113 -14.20 -7.03 -15.91
CA THR A 113 -14.23 -7.14 -17.37
C THR A 113 -13.04 -6.39 -17.99
N VAL A 114 -12.80 -5.14 -17.60
CA VAL A 114 -11.70 -4.34 -18.18
C VAL A 114 -10.31 -4.77 -17.74
N ALA A 115 -10.21 -5.59 -16.68
CA ALA A 115 -8.97 -6.23 -16.27
C ALA A 115 -8.57 -7.42 -17.17
N ASP A 116 -9.49 -7.98 -17.98
CA ASP A 116 -9.14 -9.00 -18.97
C ASP A 116 -8.32 -8.36 -20.12
N PRO A 117 -7.09 -8.83 -20.39
CA PRO A 117 -6.27 -8.31 -21.49
C PRO A 117 -6.93 -8.43 -22.88
N ASN A 118 -7.93 -9.29 -23.03
CA ASN A 118 -8.66 -9.51 -24.28
C ASN A 118 -9.95 -8.68 -24.40
N CYS A 119 -10.33 -7.94 -23.36
CA CYS A 119 -11.51 -7.09 -23.37
C CYS A 119 -11.38 -6.00 -24.43
N LYS A 120 -12.32 -5.97 -25.39
CA LYS A 120 -12.39 -4.89 -26.37
C LYS A 120 -13.12 -3.69 -25.78
N PHE A 121 -12.89 -2.52 -26.38
CA PHE A 121 -13.59 -1.30 -25.97
C PHE A 121 -15.11 -1.47 -26.03
N GLU A 122 -15.63 -2.14 -27.05
CA GLU A 122 -17.07 -2.40 -27.18
C GLU A 122 -17.61 -3.28 -26.05
N ASP A 123 -16.84 -4.29 -25.63
CA ASP A 123 -17.21 -5.17 -24.50
C ASP A 123 -17.27 -4.38 -23.20
N ALA A 124 -16.33 -3.45 -22.98
CA ALA A 124 -16.33 -2.56 -21.84
C ALA A 124 -17.56 -1.62 -21.84
N ILE A 125 -17.92 -1.06 -23.00
CA ILE A 125 -19.10 -0.19 -23.14
C ILE A 125 -20.40 -0.93 -22.80
N GLU A 126 -20.57 -2.18 -23.23
CA GLU A 126 -21.76 -2.97 -22.88
C GLU A 126 -21.83 -3.32 -21.37
N MET A 127 -20.69 -3.30 -20.68
CA MET A 127 -20.62 -3.58 -19.25
C MET A 127 -20.89 -2.36 -18.36
N ILE A 128 -21.19 -1.19 -18.95
CA ILE A 128 -21.63 0.00 -18.21
C ILE A 128 -23.12 -0.14 -17.86
N ASP A 129 -23.38 -0.43 -16.59
CA ASP A 129 -24.74 -0.55 -16.05
C ASP A 129 -25.37 0.82 -15.83
N ILE A 130 -26.55 1.04 -16.39
CA ILE A 130 -27.36 2.25 -16.18
C ILE A 130 -28.45 2.00 -15.12
N GLY A 131 -29.13 0.86 -15.21
CA GLY A 131 -30.29 0.55 -14.36
C GLY A 131 -29.89 0.29 -12.92
N GLY A 132 -28.82 -0.47 -12.68
CA GLY A 132 -28.32 -0.81 -11.35
C GLY A 132 -27.97 0.43 -10.52
N PRO A 133 -27.10 1.34 -10.99
CA PRO A 133 -26.80 2.59 -10.30
C PRO A 133 -28.03 3.46 -10.05
N CYS A 134 -28.97 3.53 -11.00
CA CYS A 134 -30.22 4.26 -10.82
C CYS A 134 -31.07 3.70 -9.66
N LEU A 135 -31.25 2.37 -9.59
CA LEU A 135 -31.99 1.71 -8.51
C LEU A 135 -31.30 1.88 -7.16
N LEU A 136 -29.98 1.63 -7.12
CA LEU A 136 -29.16 1.78 -5.93
C LEU A 136 -29.23 3.21 -5.36
N ARG A 137 -28.97 4.23 -6.19
CA ARG A 137 -28.98 5.63 -5.76
C ARG A 137 -30.38 6.10 -5.33
N ALA A 138 -31.43 5.67 -6.03
CA ALA A 138 -32.80 5.98 -5.64
C ALA A 138 -33.14 5.41 -4.26
N SER A 139 -32.74 4.17 -4.01
CA SER A 139 -33.02 3.45 -2.76
C SER A 139 -32.21 4.03 -1.59
N ALA A 140 -30.92 4.32 -1.81
CA ALA A 140 -30.06 4.96 -0.82
C ALA A 140 -30.52 6.40 -0.48
N LYS A 141 -30.98 7.16 -1.48
CA LYS A 141 -31.58 8.48 -1.24
C LYS A 141 -32.79 8.38 -0.31
N ASN A 142 -33.64 7.38 -0.49
CA ASN A 142 -34.83 7.17 0.33
C ASN A 142 -34.63 6.14 1.47
N HIS A 143 -33.41 6.02 2.01
CA HIS A 143 -33.07 5.06 3.07
C HIS A 143 -33.89 5.20 4.36
N LYS A 144 -34.60 6.32 4.53
CA LYS A 144 -35.58 6.49 5.61
C LYS A 144 -36.72 5.48 5.53
N ASP A 145 -37.09 5.08 4.32
CA ASP A 145 -38.22 4.22 3.98
C ASP A 145 -37.82 2.90 3.32
N VAL A 146 -36.69 2.87 2.62
CA VAL A 146 -36.24 1.72 1.82
C VAL A 146 -34.94 1.16 2.38
N ILE A 147 -34.84 -0.16 2.53
CA ILE A 147 -33.56 -0.84 2.77
C ILE A 147 -32.94 -1.25 1.42
N VAL A 148 -31.75 -0.74 1.14
CA VAL A 148 -30.95 -1.16 -0.02
C VAL A 148 -29.94 -2.23 0.40
N VAL A 149 -29.77 -3.26 -0.40
CA VAL A 149 -28.87 -4.40 -0.15
C VAL A 149 -27.80 -4.43 -1.24
N PRO A 150 -26.63 -3.82 -1.00
CA PRO A 150 -25.60 -3.63 -2.04
C PRO A 150 -24.74 -4.87 -2.32
N ASP A 151 -24.66 -5.82 -1.39
CA ASP A 151 -23.75 -6.97 -1.45
C ASP A 151 -24.21 -8.12 -0.56
N THR A 152 -23.55 -9.27 -0.73
CA THR A 152 -23.84 -10.51 0.01
C THR A 152 -23.65 -10.37 1.51
N ALA A 153 -22.61 -9.66 1.98
CA ALA A 153 -22.39 -9.46 3.41
C ALA A 153 -23.54 -8.67 4.09
N SER A 154 -24.20 -7.80 3.33
CA SER A 154 -25.38 -7.07 3.80
C SER A 154 -26.61 -7.99 3.93
N GLN A 155 -26.71 -9.07 3.15
CA GLN A 155 -27.83 -10.02 3.20
C GLN A 155 -27.92 -10.67 4.58
N ASP A 156 -26.79 -11.18 5.10
CA ASP A 156 -26.74 -11.86 6.41
C ASP A 156 -27.15 -10.93 7.55
N THR A 157 -26.63 -9.71 7.54
CA THR A 157 -26.94 -8.68 8.55
C THR A 157 -28.44 -8.35 8.55
N ILE A 158 -29.02 -8.21 7.37
CA ILE A 158 -30.45 -7.87 7.18
C ILE A 158 -31.34 -9.03 7.62
N LEU A 159 -31.01 -10.27 7.27
CA LEU A 159 -31.77 -11.44 7.71
C LEU A 159 -31.72 -11.59 9.23
N ALA A 160 -30.54 -11.41 9.84
CA ALA A 160 -30.39 -11.49 11.29
C ALA A 160 -31.26 -10.44 12.00
N GLU A 161 -31.29 -9.20 11.50
CA GLU A 161 -32.09 -8.13 12.07
C GLU A 161 -33.60 -8.35 11.86
N LEU A 162 -34.02 -8.81 10.67
CA LEU A 162 -35.41 -9.19 10.41
C LEU A 162 -35.89 -10.32 11.34
N LYS A 163 -35.07 -11.37 11.53
CA LYS A 163 -35.40 -12.48 12.44
C LYS A 163 -35.51 -12.03 13.88
N ALA A 164 -34.64 -11.12 14.32
CA ALA A 164 -34.62 -10.64 15.70
C ALA A 164 -35.73 -9.63 16.01
N GLN A 165 -36.09 -8.76 15.06
CA GLN A 165 -36.91 -7.58 15.33
C GLN A 165 -38.16 -7.46 14.46
N GLY A 166 -38.29 -8.27 13.40
CA GLY A 166 -39.35 -8.15 12.40
C GLY A 166 -39.28 -6.92 11.50
N ALA A 167 -38.23 -6.10 11.67
CA ALA A 167 -37.99 -4.86 10.93
C ALA A 167 -36.49 -4.52 10.92
N ILE A 168 -36.09 -3.62 10.02
CA ILE A 168 -34.73 -3.09 9.95
C ILE A 168 -34.65 -1.74 10.67
N SER A 169 -33.56 -1.50 11.41
CA SER A 169 -33.32 -0.24 12.09
C SER A 169 -32.96 0.89 11.12
N ALA A 170 -33.14 2.13 11.56
CA ALA A 170 -32.71 3.29 10.80
C ALA A 170 -31.17 3.33 10.64
N GLY A 171 -30.43 2.82 11.63
CA GLY A 171 -28.97 2.73 11.60
C GLY A 171 -28.49 1.84 10.46
N THR A 172 -29.02 0.61 10.36
CA THR A 172 -28.68 -0.32 9.27
C THR A 172 -29.02 0.24 7.90
N ARG A 173 -30.20 0.85 7.73
CA ARG A 173 -30.57 1.49 6.44
C ARG A 173 -29.61 2.61 6.05
N CYS A 174 -29.23 3.47 7.00
CA CYS A 174 -28.28 4.56 6.77
C CYS A 174 -26.88 4.02 6.39
N GLN A 175 -26.41 2.99 7.09
CA GLN A 175 -25.13 2.34 6.77
C GLN A 175 -25.12 1.70 5.38
N CYS A 176 -26.18 0.99 5.00
CA CYS A 176 -26.30 0.42 3.66
C CYS A 176 -26.37 1.50 2.58
N ALA A 177 -27.08 2.61 2.82
CA ALA A 177 -27.12 3.74 1.92
C ALA A 177 -25.75 4.41 1.72
N ALA A 178 -24.98 4.59 2.80
CA ALA A 178 -23.62 5.11 2.72
C ALA A 178 -22.71 4.19 1.88
N ARG A 179 -22.82 2.86 2.07
CA ARG A 179 -22.10 1.86 1.26
C ARG A 179 -22.47 1.93 -0.22
N VAL A 180 -23.75 2.13 -0.53
CA VAL A 180 -24.21 2.30 -1.91
C VAL A 180 -23.60 3.53 -2.60
N PHE A 181 -23.57 4.67 -1.93
CA PHE A 181 -22.95 5.87 -2.52
C PHE A 181 -21.44 5.72 -2.69
N ALA A 182 -20.77 5.01 -1.77
CA ALA A 182 -19.37 4.65 -1.92
C ALA A 182 -19.14 3.71 -3.13
N ALA A 183 -19.97 2.67 -3.27
CA ALA A 183 -19.87 1.68 -4.35
C ALA A 183 -20.13 2.31 -5.73
N THR A 184 -21.17 3.14 -5.86
CA THR A 184 -21.50 3.83 -7.12
C THR A 184 -20.47 4.89 -7.49
N SER A 185 -19.93 5.64 -6.52
CA SER A 185 -18.78 6.52 -6.74
C SER A 185 -17.55 5.75 -7.25
N GLY A 186 -17.29 4.58 -6.65
CA GLY A 186 -16.23 3.68 -7.09
C GLY A 186 -16.43 3.18 -8.51
N TYR A 187 -17.65 2.78 -8.86
CA TYR A 187 -18.02 2.29 -10.19
C TYR A 187 -17.85 3.36 -11.28
N ASP A 188 -18.37 4.57 -11.03
CA ASP A 188 -18.25 5.69 -11.98
C ASP A 188 -16.78 6.13 -12.15
N THR A 189 -15.97 6.05 -11.08
CA THR A 189 -14.52 6.28 -11.14
C THR A 189 -13.85 5.28 -12.06
N ALA A 190 -14.12 3.98 -11.91
CA ALA A 190 -13.53 2.96 -12.76
C ALA A 190 -13.87 3.15 -14.24
N ILE A 191 -15.11 3.54 -14.55
CA ILE A 191 -15.52 3.90 -15.91
C ILE A 191 -14.75 5.12 -16.41
N SER A 192 -14.67 6.18 -15.60
CA SER A 192 -13.94 7.41 -15.96
C SER A 192 -12.46 7.14 -16.23
N ASP A 193 -11.82 6.33 -15.39
CA ASP A 193 -10.41 5.96 -15.54
C ASP A 193 -10.20 5.18 -16.83
N TYR A 194 -11.04 4.16 -17.10
CA TYR A 194 -10.99 3.39 -18.35
C TYR A 194 -11.19 4.28 -19.59
N MET A 195 -12.23 5.12 -19.59
CA MET A 195 -12.57 6.01 -20.71
C MET A 195 -11.51 7.09 -20.98
N SER A 196 -10.70 7.44 -19.97
CA SER A 196 -9.60 8.41 -20.10
C SER A 196 -8.30 7.78 -20.64
N GLY A 197 -8.33 6.50 -21.04
CA GLY A 197 -7.14 5.77 -21.51
C GLY A 197 -6.46 4.92 -20.42
N GLY A 198 -7.13 4.72 -19.29
CA GLY A 198 -6.67 3.89 -18.17
C GLY A 198 -5.44 4.44 -17.44
N ASP A 199 -4.97 3.70 -16.44
CA ASP A 199 -3.67 3.90 -15.78
C ASP A 199 -2.52 3.41 -16.69
N SER A 200 -2.42 4.00 -17.88
CA SER A 200 -1.32 3.81 -18.83
C SER A 200 0.02 4.41 -18.34
N GLY A 201 0.17 4.64 -17.02
CA GLY A 201 1.25 5.43 -16.43
C GLY A 201 1.19 6.92 -16.79
N GLN A 202 0.13 7.36 -17.48
CA GLN A 202 -0.03 8.74 -17.92
C GLN A 202 -0.61 9.61 -16.80
N LEU A 203 -0.06 10.82 -16.66
CA LEU A 203 -0.56 11.85 -15.75
C LEU A 203 -1.85 12.45 -16.31
N ALA A 204 -2.98 11.77 -16.04
CA ALA A 204 -4.31 12.17 -16.48
C ALA A 204 -4.69 13.58 -16.00
N ALA A 205 -5.50 14.28 -16.80
CA ALA A 205 -5.93 15.65 -16.50
C ALA A 205 -6.82 15.72 -15.24
N ASN A 206 -7.63 14.69 -15.01
CA ASN A 206 -8.39 14.47 -13.79
C ASN A 206 -7.95 13.14 -13.19
N ARG A 207 -7.75 13.08 -11.87
CA ARG A 207 -7.38 11.85 -11.17
C ARG A 207 -8.21 11.69 -9.91
N ILE A 208 -8.82 10.52 -9.75
CA ILE A 208 -9.63 10.16 -8.59
C ILE A 208 -8.90 9.07 -7.81
N CYS A 209 -8.39 9.40 -6.62
CA CYS A 209 -7.73 8.43 -5.75
C CYS A 209 -8.76 7.76 -4.83
N ARG A 210 -9.10 6.50 -5.12
CA ARG A 210 -9.92 5.68 -4.23
C ARG A 210 -9.06 4.98 -3.19
N LEU A 211 -9.32 5.28 -1.94
CA LEU A 211 -8.58 4.77 -0.80
C LEU A 211 -9.51 4.00 0.13
N HIS A 212 -9.04 2.84 0.59
CA HIS A 212 -9.77 2.00 1.54
C HIS A 212 -9.04 1.97 2.87
N ARG A 213 -9.76 2.27 3.95
CA ARG A 213 -9.14 2.27 5.28
C ARG A 213 -8.88 0.83 5.73
N GLU A 214 -7.62 0.50 5.96
CA GLU A 214 -7.21 -0.83 6.46
C GLU A 214 -7.28 -0.87 7.99
N ALA A 215 -6.74 0.15 8.66
CA ALA A 215 -6.75 0.25 10.11
C ALA A 215 -6.64 1.71 10.57
N THR A 216 -7.09 1.99 11.79
CA THR A 216 -6.72 3.22 12.51
C THR A 216 -5.40 3.02 13.24
N THR A 217 -4.59 4.06 13.39
CA THR A 217 -3.42 4.03 14.27
C THR A 217 -3.75 4.75 15.57
N LYS A 218 -2.98 4.47 16.63
CA LYS A 218 -3.16 5.12 17.95
C LYS A 218 -3.06 6.66 17.86
N TYR A 219 -2.18 7.15 17.00
CA TYR A 219 -1.98 8.55 16.66
C TYR A 219 -1.20 8.66 15.33
N GLY A 220 -1.05 9.87 14.80
CA GLY A 220 -0.27 10.20 13.60
C GLY A 220 1.23 10.22 13.87
N GLU A 221 1.97 11.14 13.26
CA GLU A 221 3.41 11.30 13.58
C GLU A 221 3.62 11.67 15.05
N ASN A 222 2.68 12.42 15.63
CA ASN A 222 2.70 12.90 17.01
C ASN A 222 1.40 12.52 17.76
N PRO A 223 1.44 12.37 19.10
CA PRO A 223 0.28 11.94 19.91
C PRO A 223 -1.00 12.77 19.77
N ALA A 224 -0.90 14.05 19.40
CA ALA A 224 -2.04 14.95 19.23
C ALA A 224 -2.75 14.79 17.87
N GLN A 225 -2.20 14.01 16.94
CA GLN A 225 -2.75 13.81 15.61
C GLN A 225 -3.50 12.47 15.56
N SER A 226 -4.72 12.44 15.03
CA SER A 226 -5.39 11.18 14.68
C SER A 226 -4.92 10.71 13.31
N ALA A 227 -4.79 9.40 13.12
CA ALA A 227 -4.38 8.84 11.83
C ALA A 227 -4.97 7.46 11.56
N ALA A 228 -4.92 7.07 10.30
CA ALA A 228 -5.33 5.78 9.79
C ALA A 228 -4.50 5.44 8.56
N VAL A 229 -4.34 4.14 8.30
CA VAL A 229 -3.68 3.62 7.11
C VAL A 229 -4.74 3.26 6.07
N TYR A 230 -4.46 3.62 4.82
CA TYR A 230 -5.33 3.36 3.68
C TYR A 230 -4.56 2.63 2.58
N SER A 231 -5.24 1.76 1.85
CA SER A 231 -4.73 1.05 0.68
C SER A 231 -5.33 1.61 -0.61
N PHE A 232 -4.60 1.42 -1.71
CA PHE A 232 -5.15 1.53 -3.07
C PHE A 232 -5.76 0.19 -3.46
N ARG A 233 -6.96 0.18 -4.04
CA ARG A 233 -7.46 -1.00 -4.78
C ARG A 233 -6.89 -0.93 -6.19
N HIS A 234 -5.84 -1.70 -6.46
CA HIS A 234 -5.30 -1.83 -7.81
C HIS A 234 -5.45 -3.28 -8.31
N PRO A 235 -5.86 -3.48 -9.59
CA PRO A 235 -5.86 -4.78 -10.24
C PRO A 235 -4.46 -5.23 -10.71
N TYR A 236 -3.41 -4.50 -10.32
CA TYR A 236 -2.04 -4.73 -10.77
C TYR A 236 -1.31 -5.77 -9.94
N GLN A 237 -0.16 -6.21 -10.43
CA GLN A 237 0.72 -7.10 -9.71
C GLN A 237 1.04 -6.47 -8.34
N VAL A 238 0.53 -7.09 -7.28
CA VAL A 238 0.74 -6.60 -5.93
C VAL A 238 2.19 -6.89 -5.57
N GLU A 239 3.02 -5.85 -5.65
CA GLU A 239 4.35 -5.93 -5.08
C GLU A 239 4.27 -6.15 -3.58
N THR A 240 5.30 -6.77 -3.03
CA THR A 240 5.41 -6.98 -1.59
C THR A 240 5.38 -5.66 -0.84
N ASN A 241 4.48 -5.54 0.14
CA ASN A 241 4.20 -4.33 0.91
C ASN A 241 3.82 -4.68 2.38
N LEU A 242 3.49 -3.67 3.17
CA LEU A 242 3.20 -3.80 4.62
C LEU A 242 1.71 -3.90 4.97
N LEU A 243 0.81 -3.82 4.00
CA LEU A 243 -0.62 -3.72 4.25
C LEU A 243 -1.29 -5.10 4.30
N PHE A 244 -2.40 -5.18 5.02
CA PHE A 244 -3.27 -6.34 4.99
C PHE A 244 -3.87 -6.50 3.59
N HIS A 245 -3.77 -7.70 3.03
CA HIS A 245 -4.44 -8.04 1.79
C HIS A 245 -5.73 -8.80 2.10
N ALA A 246 -6.85 -8.08 2.16
CA ALA A 246 -8.16 -8.67 2.44
C ALA A 246 -8.55 -9.78 1.45
N GLU A 247 -8.12 -9.67 0.19
CA GLU A 247 -8.41 -10.65 -0.86
C GLU A 247 -7.60 -11.95 -0.71
N SER A 248 -6.37 -11.88 -0.17
CA SER A 248 -5.54 -13.06 0.11
C SER A 248 -5.65 -13.55 1.56
N GLY A 249 -6.44 -12.86 2.40
CA GLY A 249 -6.58 -13.16 3.83
C GLY A 249 -5.28 -13.06 4.63
N THR A 250 -4.24 -12.41 4.10
CA THR A 250 -2.90 -12.43 4.69
C THR A 250 -2.68 -11.17 5.53
N ASN A 251 -2.55 -11.34 6.85
CA ASN A 251 -2.11 -10.29 7.76
C ASN A 251 -0.59 -10.36 7.94
N PRO A 252 0.15 -9.32 7.50
CA PRO A 252 1.59 -9.26 7.74
C PRO A 252 1.92 -9.30 9.24
N LEU A 253 1.07 -8.75 10.11
CA LEU A 253 1.33 -8.74 11.55
C LEU A 253 1.11 -10.14 12.16
N VAL A 254 2.21 -10.81 12.47
CA VAL A 254 2.24 -12.14 13.10
C VAL A 254 2.11 -12.04 14.62
N SER A 255 2.76 -11.06 15.23
CA SER A 255 2.75 -10.85 16.68
C SER A 255 3.17 -9.42 17.05
N GLY A 256 2.90 -9.02 18.27
CA GLY A 256 3.23 -7.71 18.83
C GLY A 256 2.01 -6.79 18.99
N GLU A 257 2.30 -5.54 19.28
CA GLU A 257 1.29 -4.48 19.38
C GLU A 257 0.84 -3.97 17.99
N GLU A 258 -0.19 -3.13 17.93
CA GLU A 258 -0.61 -2.48 16.70
C GLU A 258 0.50 -1.57 16.11
N MET A 259 0.58 -1.48 14.78
CA MET A 259 1.50 -0.60 14.07
C MET A 259 1.13 0.88 14.27
N SER A 260 2.10 1.71 14.68
CA SER A 260 1.93 3.17 14.71
C SER A 260 2.14 3.79 13.32
N PHE A 261 1.78 5.07 13.16
CA PHE A 261 2.02 5.82 11.92
C PHE A 261 3.50 5.79 11.51
N ASN A 262 4.40 6.09 12.44
CA ASN A 262 5.84 6.09 12.17
C ASN A 262 6.38 4.68 11.89
N ASN A 263 5.76 3.63 12.45
CA ASN A 263 6.15 2.25 12.12
C ASN A 263 5.84 1.91 10.66
N TYR A 264 4.72 2.38 10.10
CA TYR A 264 4.45 2.21 8.67
C TYR A 264 5.44 3.00 7.81
N VAL A 265 5.73 4.25 8.18
CA VAL A 265 6.67 5.12 7.45
C VAL A 265 8.10 4.55 7.43
N ASP A 266 8.63 4.15 8.59
CA ASP A 266 9.97 3.56 8.67
C ASP A 266 10.01 2.13 8.10
N GLY A 267 8.93 1.37 8.28
CA GLY A 267 8.79 0.04 7.71
C GLY A 267 8.83 0.04 6.18
N ASP A 268 8.12 0.98 5.56
CA ASP A 268 8.06 1.10 4.10
C ASP A 268 9.43 1.47 3.53
N ALA A 269 10.12 2.43 4.18
CA ALA A 269 11.49 2.78 3.82
C ALA A 269 12.46 1.58 3.95
N ALA A 270 12.29 0.75 4.98
CA ALA A 270 13.10 -0.45 5.20
C ALA A 270 12.86 -1.49 4.11
N LEU A 271 11.58 -1.79 3.85
CA LEU A 271 11.19 -2.76 2.85
C LEU A 271 11.63 -2.33 1.45
N ALA A 272 11.48 -1.05 1.10
CA ALA A 272 11.91 -0.52 -0.19
C ALA A 272 13.43 -0.70 -0.42
N LEU A 273 14.27 -0.36 0.56
CA LEU A 273 15.72 -0.52 0.46
C LEU A 273 16.11 -2.00 0.33
N VAL A 274 15.53 -2.87 1.17
CA VAL A 274 15.84 -4.30 1.16
C VAL A 274 15.37 -4.97 -0.14
N LYS A 275 14.21 -4.59 -0.68
CA LYS A 275 13.73 -5.05 -1.99
C LYS A 275 14.69 -4.65 -3.11
N GLU A 276 15.09 -3.39 -3.18
CA GLU A 276 16.02 -2.89 -4.22
C GLU A 276 17.35 -3.67 -4.18
N LEU A 277 17.95 -3.84 -3.00
CA LEU A 277 19.20 -4.58 -2.82
C LEU A 277 19.04 -6.08 -3.14
N THR A 278 17.88 -6.66 -2.81
CA THR A 278 17.56 -8.06 -3.14
C THR A 278 17.43 -8.24 -4.65
N LEU A 279 16.70 -7.35 -5.33
CA LEU A 279 16.53 -7.36 -6.79
C LEU A 279 17.86 -7.16 -7.52
N ALA A 280 18.72 -6.28 -7.01
CA ALA A 280 20.07 -6.07 -7.56
C ALA A 280 20.96 -7.32 -7.48
N SER A 281 20.61 -8.31 -6.64
CA SER A 281 21.27 -9.61 -6.55
C SER A 281 22.79 -9.53 -6.33
N LEU A 282 23.24 -8.50 -5.60
CA LEU A 282 24.66 -8.27 -5.31
C LEU A 282 25.24 -9.30 -4.32
N SER A 283 24.40 -9.88 -3.45
CA SER A 283 24.75 -10.98 -2.53
C SER A 283 23.47 -11.70 -2.09
N LYS A 284 23.62 -12.83 -1.37
CA LYS A 284 22.47 -13.65 -0.95
C LYS A 284 21.61 -12.99 0.15
N TYR A 285 22.24 -12.39 1.15
CA TYR A 285 21.59 -11.88 2.34
C TYR A 285 21.65 -10.35 2.35
N THR A 286 20.54 -9.72 2.72
CA THR A 286 20.42 -8.26 2.90
C THR A 286 19.80 -7.97 4.26
N VAL A 287 20.41 -7.04 4.99
CA VAL A 287 19.91 -6.56 6.29
C VAL A 287 19.98 -5.03 6.34
N ALA A 288 18.91 -4.39 6.78
CA ALA A 288 18.85 -2.96 7.01
C ALA A 288 18.20 -2.63 8.36
N PHE A 289 18.80 -1.70 9.08
CA PHE A 289 18.22 -1.00 10.22
C PHE A 289 17.81 0.40 9.78
N ILE A 290 16.52 0.70 9.86
CA ILE A 290 15.96 2.02 9.54
C ILE A 290 15.52 2.73 10.81
N LYS A 291 15.75 4.04 10.83
CA LYS A 291 15.16 4.95 11.80
C LYS A 291 14.88 6.29 11.14
N HIS A 292 13.65 6.79 11.28
CA HIS A 292 13.22 8.04 10.65
C HIS A 292 13.51 8.06 9.15
N THR A 293 13.10 7.01 8.45
CA THR A 293 13.22 6.77 7.00
C THR A 293 14.63 6.64 6.43
N ASN A 294 15.67 6.62 7.28
CA ASN A 294 17.06 6.51 6.83
C ASN A 294 17.72 5.26 7.41
N ALA A 295 18.60 4.63 6.63
CA ALA A 295 19.43 3.53 7.10
C ALA A 295 20.49 4.07 8.08
N CYS A 296 20.37 3.66 9.34
CA CYS A 296 21.45 3.82 10.31
C CYS A 296 22.46 2.67 10.22
N GLY A 297 22.06 1.52 9.69
CA GLY A 297 22.94 0.41 9.40
C GLY A 297 22.40 -0.44 8.25
N CYS A 298 23.26 -0.87 7.35
CA CYS A 298 22.88 -1.72 6.22
C CYS A 298 24.08 -2.55 5.77
N ALA A 299 23.84 -3.81 5.41
CA ALA A 299 24.86 -4.67 4.83
C ALA A 299 24.25 -5.74 3.92
N ILE A 300 25.05 -6.19 2.96
CA ILE A 300 24.79 -7.40 2.17
C ILE A 300 25.94 -8.41 2.30
N GLY A 301 25.68 -9.71 2.12
CA GLY A 301 26.71 -10.75 2.15
C GLY A 301 26.16 -12.17 1.99
N ASP A 302 27.02 -13.17 2.23
CA ASP A 302 26.73 -14.59 1.98
C ASP A 302 26.58 -15.44 3.25
N ASP A 303 26.71 -14.82 4.43
CA ASP A 303 26.35 -15.42 5.72
C ASP A 303 25.30 -14.54 6.43
N PRO A 304 24.15 -15.11 6.86
CA PRO A 304 23.04 -14.32 7.40
C PRO A 304 23.38 -13.69 8.77
N VAL A 305 24.19 -14.37 9.58
CA VAL A 305 24.54 -13.91 10.94
C VAL A 305 25.58 -12.80 10.87
N ASP A 306 26.61 -12.95 10.03
CA ASP A 306 27.60 -11.91 9.80
C ASP A 306 27.00 -10.69 9.10
N THR A 307 26.12 -10.89 8.12
CA THR A 307 25.43 -9.77 7.44
C THR A 307 24.58 -8.98 8.43
N TYR A 308 23.82 -9.67 9.28
CA TYR A 308 23.10 -9.01 10.38
C TYR A 308 24.05 -8.25 11.32
N ARG A 309 25.14 -8.89 11.76
CA ARG A 309 26.13 -8.30 12.65
C ARG A 309 26.73 -7.02 12.05
N ARG A 310 27.14 -7.05 10.78
CA ARG A 310 27.70 -5.91 10.06
C ARG A 310 26.67 -4.78 9.95
N ALA A 311 25.44 -5.08 9.55
CA ALA A 311 24.38 -4.07 9.51
C ALA A 311 24.13 -3.42 10.88
N TYR A 312 24.06 -4.22 11.96
CA TYR A 312 23.89 -3.70 13.32
C TYR A 312 25.07 -2.82 13.77
N LEU A 313 26.29 -3.24 13.46
CA LEU A 313 27.52 -2.51 13.83
C LEU A 313 27.73 -1.22 13.03
N GLY A 314 26.92 -0.93 12.00
CA GLY A 314 26.96 0.36 11.29
C GLY A 314 26.72 1.53 12.24
N ASP A 315 25.62 1.45 13.01
CA ASP A 315 25.31 2.37 14.10
C ASP A 315 24.48 1.67 15.19
N PRO A 316 25.14 1.04 16.18
CA PRO A 316 24.46 0.32 17.26
C PRO A 316 23.55 1.19 18.14
N ILE A 317 23.85 2.49 18.22
CA ILE A 317 23.13 3.45 19.06
C ILE A 317 21.81 3.82 18.37
N ALA A 318 21.88 4.16 17.08
CA ALA A 318 20.73 4.53 16.28
C ALA A 318 19.82 3.32 15.98
N ALA A 319 20.38 2.11 15.83
CA ALA A 319 19.62 0.88 15.60
C ALA A 319 18.59 0.56 16.71
N ALA A 320 18.83 1.03 17.94
CA ALA A 320 17.92 0.80 19.06
C ALA A 320 16.58 1.55 18.88
N GLY A 321 15.47 0.82 18.96
CA GLY A 321 14.12 1.36 18.74
C GLY A 321 13.80 1.68 17.28
N GLY A 322 14.57 1.13 16.33
CA GLY A 322 14.30 1.25 14.90
C GLY A 322 13.52 0.07 14.34
N VAL A 323 13.50 0.00 13.01
CA VAL A 323 12.97 -1.10 12.21
C VAL A 323 14.13 -1.96 11.71
N LEU A 324 14.05 -3.27 11.94
CA LEU A 324 14.93 -4.25 11.31
C LEU A 324 14.21 -4.88 10.10
N CYS A 325 14.80 -4.84 8.92
CA CYS A 325 14.31 -5.56 7.75
C CYS A 325 15.39 -6.51 7.21
N MET A 326 15.00 -7.74 6.90
CA MET A 326 15.86 -8.78 6.35
C MET A 326 15.18 -9.42 5.14
N ASN A 327 15.94 -9.77 4.10
CA ASN A 327 15.39 -10.52 2.94
C ASN A 327 15.32 -12.03 3.16
N THR A 328 15.49 -12.50 4.39
CA THR A 328 15.63 -13.92 4.73
C THR A 328 14.67 -14.30 5.84
N PRO A 329 13.98 -15.46 5.75
CA PRO A 329 13.12 -15.95 6.82
C PRO A 329 13.83 -16.04 8.17
N VAL A 330 13.13 -15.67 9.23
CA VAL A 330 13.67 -15.67 10.59
C VAL A 330 13.52 -17.05 11.21
N THR A 331 14.61 -17.81 11.21
CA THR A 331 14.72 -19.07 11.94
C THR A 331 14.98 -18.83 13.42
N LYS A 332 14.82 -19.86 14.24
CA LYS A 332 15.19 -19.80 15.66
C LYS A 332 16.64 -19.35 15.88
N GLN A 333 17.58 -19.79 15.04
CA GLN A 333 18.99 -19.40 15.13
C GLN A 333 19.18 -17.89 14.90
N ILE A 334 18.51 -17.32 13.88
CA ILE A 334 18.54 -15.88 13.64
C ILE A 334 17.89 -15.13 14.81
N ALA A 335 16.74 -15.61 15.28
CA ALA A 335 16.06 -15.05 16.45
C ALA A 335 16.96 -15.02 17.69
N GLU A 336 17.70 -16.09 17.97
CA GLU A 336 18.66 -16.15 19.08
C GLU A 336 19.78 -15.11 18.93
N VAL A 337 20.31 -14.93 17.73
CA VAL A 337 21.35 -13.91 17.45
C VAL A 337 20.80 -12.51 17.70
N VAL A 338 19.64 -12.17 17.11
CA VAL A 338 19.03 -10.84 17.26
C VAL A 338 18.69 -10.57 18.73
N MET A 339 18.07 -11.53 19.42
CA MET A 339 17.70 -11.39 20.83
C MET A 339 18.90 -11.28 21.77
N ASN A 340 20.09 -11.75 21.36
CA ASN A 340 21.34 -11.62 22.12
C ASN A 340 22.25 -10.49 21.60
N THR A 341 21.77 -9.62 20.71
CA THR A 341 22.61 -8.59 20.08
C THR A 341 23.28 -7.66 21.10
N PHE A 342 22.54 -7.18 22.10
CA PHE A 342 23.07 -6.27 23.10
C PHE A 342 24.23 -6.85 23.93
N PRO A 343 24.08 -8.02 24.60
CA PRO A 343 25.18 -8.60 25.36
C PRO A 343 26.34 -9.07 24.48
N THR A 344 26.08 -9.50 23.23
CA THR A 344 27.13 -10.02 22.34
C THR A 344 27.96 -8.92 21.69
N TRP A 345 27.32 -7.86 21.19
CA TRP A 345 27.99 -6.81 20.41
C TRP A 345 27.67 -5.40 20.92
N GLY A 346 26.40 -5.12 21.21
CA GLY A 346 25.93 -3.76 21.47
C GLY A 346 26.65 -3.05 22.61
N LYS A 347 26.86 -3.73 23.74
CA LYS A 347 27.53 -3.14 24.90
C LYS A 347 28.99 -2.76 24.59
N ALA A 348 29.71 -3.61 23.87
CA ALA A 348 31.10 -3.32 23.48
C ALA A 348 31.18 -2.19 22.44
N ALA A 349 30.15 -2.08 21.60
CA ALA A 349 30.03 -1.04 20.58
C ALA A 349 29.36 0.26 21.07
N GLY A 350 29.25 0.45 22.40
CA GLY A 350 28.79 1.72 22.99
C GLY A 350 27.28 1.91 23.09
N ALA A 351 26.45 0.93 22.69
CA ALA A 351 25.01 1.03 22.87
C ALA A 351 24.62 0.97 24.36
N ALA A 352 23.63 1.76 24.76
CA ALA A 352 23.10 1.75 26.13
C ALA A 352 22.05 0.64 26.35
N PHE A 353 21.33 0.28 25.29
CA PHE A 353 20.32 -0.79 25.27
C PHE A 353 20.07 -1.23 23.82
N PHE A 354 19.26 -2.27 23.65
CA PHE A 354 18.75 -2.68 22.34
C PHE A 354 17.29 -3.09 22.44
N LYS A 355 16.48 -2.63 21.48
CA LYS A 355 15.13 -3.09 21.22
C LYS A 355 14.81 -2.87 19.74
N LEU A 356 13.84 -3.61 19.22
CA LEU A 356 13.22 -3.34 17.94
C LEU A 356 11.78 -2.91 18.16
N ASP A 357 11.33 -1.91 17.40
CA ASP A 357 9.92 -1.55 17.37
C ASP A 357 9.19 -2.40 16.30
N VAL A 358 9.84 -2.64 15.16
CA VAL A 358 9.34 -3.50 14.07
C VAL A 358 10.45 -4.40 13.55
N TRP A 359 10.11 -5.65 13.23
CA TRP A 359 10.96 -6.59 12.52
C TRP A 359 10.22 -7.16 11.30
N ILE A 360 10.74 -6.86 10.11
CA ILE A 360 10.20 -7.25 8.81
C ILE A 360 11.06 -8.38 8.21
N ALA A 361 10.42 -9.46 7.75
CA ALA A 361 11.07 -10.56 7.05
C ALA A 361 10.09 -11.28 6.10
N PRO A 362 10.58 -12.15 5.18
CA PRO A 362 9.71 -12.97 4.35
C PRO A 362 8.80 -13.93 5.13
N GLY A 363 9.20 -14.30 6.36
CA GLY A 363 8.48 -15.20 7.23
C GLY A 363 9.22 -15.42 8.55
N PHE A 364 8.53 -16.00 9.53
CA PHE A 364 9.07 -16.37 10.84
C PHE A 364 8.69 -17.82 11.16
N ASP A 365 9.65 -18.61 11.62
CA ASP A 365 9.35 -19.95 12.14
C ASP A 365 8.59 -19.83 13.48
N ASP A 366 7.70 -20.78 13.78
CA ASP A 366 6.88 -20.77 15.00
C ASP A 366 7.74 -20.71 16.28
N ASP A 367 8.87 -21.42 16.29
CA ASP A 367 9.79 -21.45 17.42
C ASP A 367 10.62 -20.15 17.55
N ALA A 368 10.88 -19.45 16.44
CA ALA A 368 11.43 -18.11 16.42
C ALA A 368 10.45 -17.10 17.03
N VAL A 369 9.18 -17.11 16.59
CA VAL A 369 8.12 -16.24 17.16
C VAL A 369 7.98 -16.48 18.65
N LYS A 370 7.93 -17.74 19.08
CA LYS A 370 7.84 -18.09 20.51
C LYS A 370 9.06 -17.58 21.29
N LEU A 371 10.27 -17.73 20.74
CA LEU A 371 11.50 -17.27 21.40
C LEU A 371 11.54 -15.73 21.54
N ILE A 372 11.15 -15.01 20.49
CA ILE A 372 11.15 -13.54 20.48
C ILE A 372 10.11 -12.99 21.47
N THR A 373 8.91 -13.57 21.45
CA THR A 373 7.75 -13.03 22.20
C THR A 373 7.70 -13.47 23.66
N THR A 374 8.44 -14.52 24.05
CA THR A 374 8.53 -14.96 25.45
C THR A 374 9.32 -13.94 26.27
N PRO A 375 8.68 -13.18 27.18
CA PRO A 375 9.37 -12.16 27.95
C PRO A 375 10.37 -12.78 28.91
N THR A 376 11.56 -12.20 28.99
CA THR A 376 12.53 -12.48 30.07
C THR A 376 12.92 -11.18 30.75
N GLU A 377 13.47 -11.24 31.96
CA GLU A 377 13.91 -10.02 32.67
C GLU A 377 14.81 -9.12 31.83
N LYS A 378 15.67 -9.72 31.00
CA LYS A 378 16.65 -9.04 30.15
C LYS A 378 16.10 -8.65 28.76
N ARG A 379 14.98 -9.23 28.32
CA ARG A 379 14.48 -9.11 26.93
C ARG A 379 12.96 -9.02 26.91
N LYS A 380 12.43 -7.90 27.43
CA LYS A 380 10.99 -7.62 27.46
C LYS A 380 10.45 -7.04 26.15
N TRP A 381 11.32 -6.38 25.37
CA TRP A 381 10.92 -5.67 24.16
C TRP A 381 10.36 -6.59 23.07
N GLY A 382 10.79 -7.86 23.01
CA GLY A 382 10.33 -8.81 22.00
C GLY A 382 8.83 -9.10 22.07
N ALA A 383 8.21 -8.96 23.26
CA ALA A 383 6.77 -9.11 23.44
C ALA A 383 5.94 -7.96 22.85
N THR A 384 6.55 -6.79 22.63
CA THR A 384 5.89 -5.60 22.05
C THR A 384 6.38 -5.29 20.63
N CYS A 385 7.41 -6.00 20.15
CA CYS A 385 7.95 -5.86 18.80
C CYS A 385 6.93 -6.34 17.77
N ARG A 386 6.69 -5.55 16.73
CA ARG A 386 5.81 -5.95 15.63
C ARG A 386 6.57 -6.85 14.67
N LEU A 387 6.18 -8.13 14.60
CA LEU A 387 6.77 -9.09 13.67
C LEU A 387 5.93 -9.09 12.39
N LEU A 388 6.51 -8.63 11.28
CA LEU A 388 5.82 -8.48 9.99
C LEU A 388 6.33 -9.48 8.96
N THR A 389 5.46 -10.40 8.53
CA THR A 389 5.70 -11.30 7.41
C THR A 389 5.22 -10.66 6.11
N VAL A 390 6.13 -10.45 5.16
CA VAL A 390 5.80 -9.81 3.88
C VAL A 390 5.96 -10.75 2.68
N GLY A 391 6.38 -12.00 2.91
CA GLY A 391 6.62 -12.96 1.83
C GLY A 391 7.85 -12.61 0.98
N LYS A 392 7.84 -13.07 -0.28
CA LYS A 392 8.98 -12.94 -1.20
C LYS A 392 9.30 -11.49 -1.51
N MET A 393 10.57 -11.09 -1.48
CA MET A 393 10.99 -9.70 -1.74
C MET A 393 11.59 -9.51 -3.14
N GLU A 394 11.58 -10.56 -3.96
CA GLU A 394 12.10 -10.58 -5.33
C GLU A 394 11.05 -10.20 -6.39
N THR A 395 9.81 -9.93 -5.98
CA THR A 395 8.76 -9.46 -6.89
C THR A 395 9.09 -8.03 -7.33
N ALA A 396 9.31 -7.85 -8.63
CA ALA A 396 9.58 -6.54 -9.21
C ALA A 396 8.39 -5.57 -8.99
N PRO A 397 8.67 -4.27 -8.76
CA PRO A 397 7.65 -3.23 -8.69
C PRO A 397 6.92 -3.07 -10.04
N ASP A 398 5.66 -2.63 -10.02
CA ASP A 398 4.94 -2.26 -11.24
C ASP A 398 5.38 -0.85 -11.70
N GLU A 399 5.91 -0.76 -12.93
CA GLU A 399 6.36 0.49 -13.55
C GLU A 399 5.23 1.51 -13.78
N LYS A 400 3.97 1.07 -13.77
CA LYS A 400 2.79 1.92 -13.91
C LYS A 400 2.35 2.54 -12.60
N GLU A 401 2.86 2.05 -11.47
CA GLU A 401 2.52 2.60 -10.16
C GLU A 401 3.09 4.02 -10.01
N LEU A 402 2.27 4.91 -9.45
CA LEU A 402 2.61 6.31 -9.23
C LEU A 402 2.93 6.56 -7.75
N ASP A 403 3.83 7.51 -7.52
CA ASP A 403 4.17 8.04 -6.20
C ASP A 403 3.41 9.36 -5.94
N TYR A 404 2.92 9.50 -4.71
CA TYR A 404 1.97 10.55 -4.33
C TYR A 404 2.49 11.35 -3.14
N LYS A 405 2.62 12.68 -3.30
CA LYS A 405 3.07 13.58 -2.23
C LYS A 405 2.08 14.68 -1.96
N ARG A 406 1.53 14.71 -0.75
CA ARG A 406 0.59 15.74 -0.31
C ARG A 406 1.28 17.11 -0.24
N ILE A 407 0.59 18.14 -0.74
CA ILE A 407 0.92 19.55 -0.53
C ILE A 407 -0.30 20.29 0.04
N THR A 408 -0.12 21.51 0.55
CA THR A 408 -1.28 22.31 0.98
C THR A 408 -2.16 22.62 -0.22
N GLY A 409 -3.44 22.23 -0.14
CA GLY A 409 -4.42 22.45 -1.21
C GLY A 409 -4.49 21.34 -2.28
N GLY A 410 -3.61 20.34 -2.25
CA GLY A 410 -3.62 19.28 -3.27
C GLY A 410 -2.53 18.21 -3.09
N MET A 411 -2.11 17.62 -4.22
CA MET A 411 -1.16 16.52 -4.26
C MET A 411 -0.29 16.60 -5.52
N LEU A 412 1.00 16.26 -5.38
CA LEU A 412 1.92 16.02 -6.48
C LEU A 412 1.91 14.53 -6.81
N VAL A 413 1.95 14.19 -8.10
CA VAL A 413 1.93 12.82 -8.60
C VAL A 413 3.08 12.63 -9.59
N GLN A 414 3.86 11.57 -9.43
CA GLN A 414 5.00 11.25 -10.28
C GLN A 414 5.12 9.73 -10.50
N THR A 415 5.91 9.29 -11.47
CA THR A 415 6.30 7.88 -11.58
C THR A 415 7.27 7.51 -10.45
N ARG A 416 7.29 6.24 -10.04
CA ARG A 416 8.26 5.76 -9.04
C ARG A 416 9.70 5.82 -9.56
N ASP A 417 10.66 6.07 -8.67
CA ASP A 417 12.09 6.00 -8.95
C ASP A 417 12.58 4.53 -8.92
N LEU A 418 12.32 3.81 -10.01
CA LEU A 418 12.63 2.38 -10.14
C LEU A 418 13.96 2.09 -10.84
N LEU A 419 14.70 3.12 -11.25
CA LEU A 419 15.98 2.91 -11.92
C LEU A 419 17.02 2.43 -10.90
N GLY A 420 17.43 1.16 -11.01
CA GLY A 420 18.45 0.55 -10.16
C GLY A 420 19.89 0.93 -10.55
N LEU A 421 20.79 -0.06 -10.64
CA LEU A 421 22.22 0.19 -10.88
C LEU A 421 22.56 0.78 -12.26
N ASN A 422 21.73 0.61 -13.29
CA ASN A 422 21.91 1.16 -14.64
C ASN A 422 23.37 1.19 -15.19
N GLU A 423 24.21 0.20 -14.86
CA GLU A 423 25.67 0.25 -15.01
C GLU A 423 26.16 0.50 -16.45
N GLY A 424 25.35 0.13 -17.45
CA GLY A 424 25.65 0.39 -18.86
C GLY A 424 25.81 1.89 -19.20
N GLN A 425 25.37 2.80 -18.32
CA GLN A 425 25.52 4.25 -18.49
C GLN A 425 26.69 4.84 -17.67
N TRP A 426 27.28 4.07 -16.76
CA TRP A 426 28.31 4.57 -15.85
C TRP A 426 29.62 4.84 -16.59
N LYS A 427 30.25 5.96 -16.24
CA LYS A 427 31.53 6.39 -16.82
C LYS A 427 32.56 6.57 -15.72
N VAL A 428 33.68 5.85 -15.83
CA VAL A 428 34.88 6.18 -15.05
C VAL A 428 35.48 7.44 -15.67
N VAL A 429 35.50 8.53 -14.91
CA VAL A 429 35.90 9.87 -15.40
C VAL A 429 37.31 10.28 -14.98
N THR A 430 37.90 9.58 -14.01
CA THR A 430 39.29 9.74 -13.56
C THR A 430 40.24 8.79 -14.31
N LYS A 431 41.55 9.06 -14.21
CA LYS A 431 42.63 8.21 -14.75
C LYS A 431 42.68 6.85 -14.06
N ARG A 432 42.56 6.83 -12.72
CA ARG A 432 42.49 5.57 -11.95
C ARG A 432 41.10 4.96 -12.12
N ARG A 433 41.08 3.66 -12.40
CA ARG A 433 39.86 2.85 -12.40
C ARG A 433 39.63 2.25 -11.00
N PRO A 434 38.38 2.12 -10.54
CA PRO A 434 38.09 1.35 -9.33
C PRO A 434 38.60 -0.09 -9.48
N THR A 435 39.08 -0.67 -8.39
CA THR A 435 39.31 -2.11 -8.26
C THR A 435 37.98 -2.87 -8.24
N GLU A 436 38.02 -4.19 -8.39
CA GLU A 436 36.81 -5.03 -8.31
C GLU A 436 36.08 -4.88 -6.96
N GLN A 437 36.82 -4.80 -5.86
CA GLN A 437 36.24 -4.60 -4.54
C GLN A 437 35.60 -3.21 -4.39
N GLU A 438 36.28 -2.15 -4.84
CA GLU A 438 35.68 -0.81 -4.85
C GLU A 438 34.44 -0.76 -5.74
N MET A 439 34.45 -1.41 -6.91
CA MET A 439 33.28 -1.46 -7.79
C MET A 439 32.10 -2.17 -7.12
N ALA A 440 32.34 -3.29 -6.42
CA ALA A 440 31.30 -3.96 -5.63
C ALA A 440 30.73 -3.04 -4.54
N ASP A 441 31.60 -2.38 -3.78
CA ASP A 441 31.19 -1.46 -2.72
C ASP A 441 30.47 -0.22 -3.28
N LEU A 442 30.85 0.28 -4.46
CA LEU A 442 30.20 1.42 -5.13
C LEU A 442 28.78 1.08 -5.59
N ARG A 443 28.54 -0.15 -6.09
CA ARG A 443 27.19 -0.62 -6.42
C ARG A 443 26.29 -0.63 -5.18
N PHE A 444 26.79 -1.20 -4.08
CA PHE A 444 26.08 -1.20 -2.81
C PHE A 444 25.85 0.23 -2.28
N ALA A 445 26.89 1.07 -2.25
CA ALA A 445 26.81 2.45 -1.78
C ALA A 445 25.81 3.28 -2.59
N TRP A 446 25.77 3.10 -3.91
CA TRP A 446 24.85 3.78 -4.82
C TRP A 446 23.39 3.51 -4.47
N LEU A 447 23.02 2.24 -4.30
CA LEU A 447 21.65 1.85 -3.95
C LEU A 447 21.28 2.30 -2.53
N VAL A 448 22.18 2.21 -1.56
CA VAL A 448 21.92 2.75 -0.22
C VAL A 448 21.74 4.28 -0.25
N CYS A 449 22.52 4.98 -1.08
CA CYS A 449 22.42 6.44 -1.24
C CYS A 449 21.07 6.85 -1.86
N LYS A 450 20.59 6.13 -2.89
CA LYS A 450 19.28 6.32 -3.52
C LYS A 450 18.13 6.31 -2.50
N HIS A 451 18.23 5.48 -1.47
CA HIS A 451 17.21 5.38 -0.42
C HIS A 451 17.44 6.31 0.78
N THR A 452 18.53 7.08 0.79
CA THR A 452 18.86 8.02 1.87
C THR A 452 18.29 9.41 1.56
N LYS A 453 17.75 10.11 2.56
CA LYS A 453 17.13 11.43 2.35
C LYS A 453 18.15 12.48 1.90
N SER A 454 17.75 13.30 0.94
CA SER A 454 18.62 14.28 0.29
C SER A 454 18.84 15.55 1.12
N ASN A 455 19.99 16.20 1.06
CA ASN A 455 21.22 15.78 0.36
C ASN A 455 21.89 14.59 1.06
N ALA A 456 22.19 13.52 0.31
CA ALA A 456 22.76 12.29 0.86
C ALA A 456 24.23 12.09 0.43
N ILE A 457 25.03 11.57 1.38
CA ILE A 457 26.32 10.93 1.13
C ILE A 457 26.38 9.65 1.96
N THR A 458 26.71 8.52 1.34
CA THR A 458 26.91 7.24 2.04
C THR A 458 28.36 6.82 1.89
N ILE A 459 28.97 6.35 2.98
CA ILE A 459 30.32 5.78 2.99
C ILE A 459 30.19 4.30 3.30
N CYS A 460 30.73 3.46 2.42
CA CYS A 460 30.63 2.02 2.52
C CYS A 460 31.99 1.35 2.34
N ARG A 461 32.16 0.18 2.96
CA ARG A 461 33.29 -0.71 2.74
C ARG A 461 32.86 -2.15 3.04
N ASP A 462 33.34 -3.11 2.26
CA ASP A 462 33.01 -4.52 2.41
C ASP A 462 31.48 -4.75 2.43
N ASN A 463 30.76 -4.08 1.53
CA ASN A 463 29.31 -4.15 1.40
C ASN A 463 28.55 -3.83 2.70
N MET A 464 29.09 -2.92 3.50
CA MET A 464 28.51 -2.44 4.75
C MET A 464 28.50 -0.90 4.78
N LEU A 465 27.40 -0.31 5.23
CA LEU A 465 27.29 1.12 5.49
C LEU A 465 28.08 1.47 6.75
N LEU A 466 29.11 2.30 6.60
CA LEU A 466 29.93 2.81 7.71
C LEU A 466 29.37 4.13 8.27
N GLY A 467 28.83 4.99 7.40
CA GLY A 467 28.26 6.27 7.80
C GLY A 467 27.37 6.89 6.71
N GLY A 468 26.23 7.44 7.12
CA GLY A 468 25.24 8.05 6.22
C GLY A 468 24.95 9.50 6.58
N GLY A 469 25.41 10.43 5.74
CA GLY A 469 25.12 11.85 5.86
C GLY A 469 23.78 12.20 5.23
N ALA A 470 22.68 11.94 5.93
CA ALA A 470 21.32 12.12 5.43
C ALA A 470 20.73 13.51 5.69
N GLY A 471 19.88 13.98 4.77
CA GLY A 471 18.92 15.06 4.99
C GLY A 471 19.50 16.46 5.14
N GLN A 472 20.71 16.71 4.64
CA GLN A 472 21.35 18.02 4.80
C GLN A 472 20.97 18.99 3.67
N MET A 473 20.94 20.30 3.97
CA MET A 473 20.74 21.33 2.96
C MET A 473 22.00 21.56 2.09
N SER A 474 23.16 21.17 2.62
CA SER A 474 24.47 21.36 1.97
C SER A 474 25.20 20.04 1.78
N ARG A 475 25.65 19.76 0.55
CA ARG A 475 26.35 18.52 0.18
C ARG A 475 27.59 18.27 1.02
N VAL A 476 28.40 19.31 1.21
CA VAL A 476 29.64 19.23 2.00
C VAL A 476 29.34 18.89 3.47
N LYS A 477 28.16 19.26 3.98
CA LYS A 477 27.69 18.85 5.32
C LYS A 477 27.22 17.41 5.39
N SER A 478 26.66 16.87 4.30
CA SER A 478 26.45 15.42 4.19
C SER A 478 27.79 14.66 4.24
N CYS A 479 28.84 15.16 3.57
CA CYS A 479 30.18 14.56 3.67
C CYS A 479 30.71 14.61 5.11
N ASP A 480 30.70 15.78 5.76
CA ASP A 480 31.13 15.95 7.15
C ASP A 480 30.41 14.95 8.09
N LEU A 481 29.08 14.87 7.98
CA LEU A 481 28.26 14.01 8.83
C LEU A 481 28.53 12.52 8.60
N ALA A 482 28.66 12.08 7.34
CA ALA A 482 28.96 10.68 7.02
C ALA A 482 30.30 10.24 7.61
N ILE A 483 31.33 11.09 7.50
CA ILE A 483 32.67 10.85 8.05
C ILE A 483 32.62 10.84 9.59
N GLN A 484 31.92 11.81 10.19
CA GLN A 484 31.77 11.91 11.64
C GLN A 484 31.12 10.65 12.21
N LEU A 485 29.96 10.24 11.67
CA LEU A 485 29.23 9.06 12.14
C LEU A 485 30.07 7.78 12.00
N ALA A 486 30.77 7.61 10.88
CA ALA A 486 31.67 6.46 10.72
C ALA A 486 32.74 6.42 11.82
N ARG A 487 33.35 7.55 12.17
CA ARG A 487 34.36 7.62 13.25
C ARG A 487 33.74 7.36 14.63
N GLU A 488 32.62 7.99 14.93
CA GLU A 488 31.93 7.87 16.23
C GLU A 488 31.45 6.43 16.47
N ASN A 489 31.06 5.71 15.41
CA ASN A 489 30.64 4.31 15.47
C ASN A 489 31.80 3.31 15.36
N GLY A 490 33.05 3.76 15.50
CA GLY A 490 34.23 2.89 15.58
C GLY A 490 34.79 2.42 14.23
N HIS A 491 34.36 3.03 13.12
CA HIS A 491 34.83 2.72 11.76
C HIS A 491 35.89 3.70 11.25
N GLY A 492 36.50 4.51 12.12
CA GLY A 492 37.50 5.51 11.72
C GLY A 492 38.65 4.94 10.90
N ASP A 493 39.21 3.80 11.33
CA ASP A 493 40.29 3.11 10.60
C ASP A 493 39.80 2.47 9.30
N ARG A 494 38.50 2.17 9.21
CA ARG A 494 37.87 1.57 8.02
C ARG A 494 37.52 2.60 6.96
N LEU A 495 37.64 3.90 7.24
CA LEU A 495 37.46 4.96 6.24
C LEU A 495 38.56 4.92 5.17
N ALA A 496 39.78 4.52 5.55
CA ALA A 496 40.81 4.21 4.57
C ALA A 496 40.29 3.09 3.66
N GLU A 497 40.41 3.26 2.34
CA GLU A 497 39.94 2.27 1.34
C GLU A 497 38.42 2.06 1.30
N ALA A 498 37.63 2.90 2.00
CA ALA A 498 36.20 2.94 1.79
C ALA A 498 35.86 3.70 0.50
N VAL A 499 34.62 3.53 0.05
CA VAL A 499 34.04 4.23 -1.09
C VAL A 499 32.89 5.13 -0.64
N ALA A 500 32.58 6.15 -1.43
CA ALA A 500 31.46 7.05 -1.17
C ALA A 500 30.50 7.16 -2.35
N ALA A 501 29.20 7.27 -2.07
CA ALA A 501 28.18 7.59 -3.06
C ALA A 501 27.45 8.89 -2.69
N GLY A 502 27.10 9.69 -3.71
CA GLY A 502 26.28 10.89 -3.55
C GLY A 502 25.07 10.88 -4.48
N ASP A 503 23.88 11.14 -3.94
CA ASP A 503 22.60 11.11 -4.66
C ASP A 503 22.49 12.12 -5.82
N ALA A 504 23.32 13.17 -5.77
CA ALA A 504 23.40 14.29 -6.70
C ALA A 504 24.86 14.71 -6.92
N PHE A 505 25.10 15.53 -7.96
CA PHE A 505 26.45 16.01 -8.27
C PHE A 505 27.05 16.86 -7.15
N PHE A 506 28.39 16.95 -7.15
CA PHE A 506 29.14 17.86 -6.28
C PHE A 506 29.21 19.25 -6.93
N PRO A 507 28.64 20.31 -6.33
CA PRO A 507 28.63 21.63 -6.96
C PRO A 507 30.01 22.26 -7.11
N VAL A 508 30.90 21.95 -6.16
CA VAL A 508 32.30 22.37 -6.12
C VAL A 508 33.14 21.24 -5.46
N PRO A 509 34.48 21.27 -5.53
CA PRO A 509 35.34 20.19 -5.04
C PRO A 509 35.43 20.01 -3.51
N ASP A 510 34.74 20.83 -2.70
CA ASP A 510 34.86 20.85 -1.23
C ASP A 510 34.38 19.55 -0.55
N GLY A 511 33.28 18.97 -1.02
CA GLY A 511 32.78 17.67 -0.58
C GLY A 511 33.75 16.53 -0.89
N PRO A 512 34.14 16.33 -2.17
CA PRO A 512 35.14 15.35 -2.57
C PRO A 512 36.46 15.51 -1.81
N GLN A 513 36.94 16.74 -1.60
CA GLN A 513 38.14 17.00 -0.80
C GLN A 513 38.01 16.41 0.62
N LYS A 514 36.89 16.64 1.30
CA LYS A 514 36.67 16.06 2.64
C LYS A 514 36.68 14.55 2.66
N LEU A 515 36.11 13.92 1.63
CA LEU A 515 36.11 12.47 1.49
C LEU A 515 37.54 11.95 1.27
N ILE A 516 38.30 12.60 0.38
CA ILE A 516 39.73 12.30 0.14
C ILE A 516 40.53 12.44 1.44
N ASP A 517 40.38 13.55 2.17
CA ASP A 517 41.07 13.80 3.44
C ASP A 517 40.74 12.75 4.51
N ALA A 518 39.58 12.09 4.40
CA ALA A 518 39.17 11.00 5.28
C ALA A 518 39.68 9.62 4.84
N GLY A 519 40.33 9.50 3.68
CA GLY A 519 40.90 8.25 3.16
C GLY A 519 40.01 7.49 2.16
N ILE A 520 38.94 8.11 1.66
CA ILE A 520 38.05 7.52 0.64
C ILE A 520 38.82 7.35 -0.68
N THR A 521 38.69 6.17 -1.28
CA THR A 521 39.49 5.76 -2.45
C THR A 521 38.71 5.72 -3.76
N ALA A 522 37.38 5.65 -3.69
CA ALA A 522 36.51 5.77 -4.86
C ALA A 522 35.20 6.51 -4.55
N ILE A 523 34.69 7.25 -5.53
CA ILE A 523 33.47 8.06 -5.41
C ILE A 523 32.54 7.80 -6.60
N ILE A 524 31.24 7.61 -6.35
CA ILE A 524 30.20 7.53 -7.39
C ILE A 524 29.15 8.64 -7.17
N HIS A 525 28.79 9.33 -8.25
CA HIS A 525 27.74 10.36 -8.24
C HIS A 525 27.15 10.53 -9.65
N PRO A 526 26.12 11.36 -9.86
CA PRO A 526 25.51 11.50 -11.19
C PRO A 526 26.39 12.21 -12.23
N GLY A 527 27.25 13.14 -11.81
CA GLY A 527 27.81 14.17 -12.69
C GLY A 527 26.76 15.18 -13.19
N GLY A 528 27.14 16.01 -14.15
CA GLY A 528 26.32 17.09 -14.73
C GLY A 528 26.49 18.44 -14.06
N GLY A 529 27.51 18.62 -13.20
CA GLY A 529 27.83 19.89 -12.56
C GLY A 529 28.70 20.78 -13.44
N ASN A 530 28.51 22.11 -13.34
CA ASN A 530 29.34 23.09 -14.07
C ASN A 530 30.84 23.02 -13.73
N ARG A 531 31.19 22.40 -12.61
CA ARG A 531 32.57 22.25 -12.10
C ARG A 531 33.02 20.80 -11.94
N ASP A 532 32.38 19.89 -12.67
CA ASP A 532 32.77 18.47 -12.64
C ASP A 532 34.25 18.28 -13.00
N ALA A 533 34.78 19.07 -13.95
CA ALA A 533 36.20 19.01 -14.31
C ALA A 533 37.15 19.34 -13.15
N ASP A 534 36.80 20.32 -12.30
CA ASP A 534 37.59 20.67 -11.12
C ASP A 534 37.61 19.52 -10.10
N THR A 535 36.45 18.88 -9.91
CA THR A 535 36.30 17.73 -9.02
C THR A 535 37.04 16.50 -9.54
N VAL A 536 36.99 16.23 -10.85
CA VAL A 536 37.73 15.13 -11.48
C VAL A 536 39.24 15.36 -11.38
N ALA A 537 39.71 16.58 -11.62
CA ALA A 537 41.12 16.93 -11.49
C ALA A 537 41.62 16.70 -10.05
N LEU A 538 40.84 17.12 -9.04
CA LEU A 538 41.15 16.87 -7.64
C LEU A 538 41.27 15.36 -7.34
N CYS A 539 40.34 14.54 -7.82
CA CYS A 539 40.40 13.09 -7.61
C CYS A 539 41.59 12.45 -8.33
N ASP A 540 41.91 12.90 -9.55
CA ASP A 540 43.11 12.45 -10.28
C ASP A 540 44.40 12.76 -9.52
N GLU A 541 44.52 13.97 -8.96
CA GLU A 541 45.67 14.39 -8.14
C GLU A 541 45.80 13.56 -6.86
N ALA A 542 44.67 13.21 -6.25
CA ALA A 542 44.62 12.38 -5.05
C ALA A 542 44.69 10.86 -5.32
N GLY A 543 44.68 10.42 -6.58
CA GLY A 543 44.63 9.01 -6.95
C GLY A 543 43.30 8.32 -6.57
N VAL A 544 42.20 9.06 -6.48
CA VAL A 544 40.86 8.55 -6.18
C VAL A 544 40.12 8.24 -7.47
N ALA A 545 39.45 7.08 -7.53
CA ALA A 545 38.64 6.72 -8.69
C ALA A 545 37.27 7.39 -8.62
N MET A 546 36.73 7.85 -9.75
CA MET A 546 35.42 8.49 -9.80
C MET A 546 34.55 7.94 -10.92
N ILE A 547 33.29 7.63 -10.58
CA ILE A 547 32.24 7.24 -11.52
C ILE A 547 31.16 8.33 -11.60
N MET A 548 30.79 8.69 -12.82
CA MET A 548 29.58 9.47 -13.12
C MET A 548 28.50 8.56 -13.71
N THR A 549 27.31 8.52 -13.09
CA THR A 549 26.22 7.61 -13.49
C THR A 549 25.26 8.21 -14.52
N GLY A 550 25.19 9.55 -14.62
CA GLY A 550 24.20 10.25 -15.44
C GLY A 550 22.79 10.31 -14.84
N THR A 551 22.56 9.74 -13.66
CA THR A 551 21.24 9.62 -13.02
C THR A 551 21.28 10.15 -11.61
N ARG A 552 20.34 11.05 -11.26
CA ARG A 552 20.18 11.61 -9.91
C ARG A 552 19.01 10.96 -9.17
N HIS A 553 19.19 10.65 -7.89
CA HIS A 553 18.16 10.03 -7.02
C HIS A 553 17.83 10.89 -5.80
N PHE A 554 17.17 12.04 -6.00
CA PHE A 554 16.73 12.84 -4.86
C PHE A 554 15.52 12.20 -4.16
N LYS A 555 15.55 12.21 -2.82
CA LYS A 555 14.48 11.68 -1.96
C LYS A 555 14.21 12.64 -0.80
N HIS A 556 12.96 13.11 -0.72
CA HIS A 556 12.52 14.06 0.30
C HIS A 556 11.34 13.50 1.09
#